data_AF-A0A644XWZ0-F1
#
_entry.id   AF-A0A644XWZ0-F1
#
_cell.length_a   1.000
_cell.length_b   1.000
_cell.length_c   1.000
_cell.angle_alpha   90.00
_cell.angle_beta   90.00
_cell.angle_gamma   90.00
#
_symmetry.space_group_name_H-M   'P 1'
#
loop_
_entity.id
_entity.type
_entity.pdbx_description
1 polymer ?
#
loop_
_entity_poly.entity_id
_entity_poly.type
_entity_poly.pdbx_seq_one_letter_code
_entity_poly.pdbx_strand_id
1 'polypeptide(L)'
;MREYIGLFCADTQPTELRALRKLALVWMERMKTFRPYLAGAVWHGTATRLSDIYVQMFCDDSKSAEICLIDHRVDYEPRSVTGFRGELVDALSVSSLSPELGEHIGVHLMVYDLDDLRGALKPDSRGRLPRGDIDAVRALLADPQS
;
A
#
# COMPACT_ATOMS: atom_id res chain seq x y z
N MET A 1 23.49 30.12 -22.78
CA MET A 1 23.26 29.71 -21.38
C MET A 1 22.65 28.32 -21.41
N ARG A 2 23.43 27.33 -21.89
CA ARG A 2 24.02 26.22 -21.11
C ARG A 2 23.01 25.49 -20.22
N GLU A 3 22.34 24.53 -20.88
CA GLU A 3 21.96 23.18 -20.43
C GLU A 3 22.05 22.87 -18.93
N TYR A 4 20.90 22.59 -18.34
CA TYR A 4 20.74 21.86 -17.07
C TYR A 4 19.66 20.77 -17.27
N ILE A 5 19.92 19.86 -18.20
CA ILE A 5 19.18 18.60 -18.33
C ILE A 5 20.25 17.51 -18.40
N GLY A 6 20.27 16.60 -17.42
CA GLY A 6 21.04 15.37 -17.59
C GLY A 6 21.66 14.71 -16.36
N LEU A 7 21.20 14.94 -15.11
CA LEU A 7 21.74 14.15 -13.97
C LEU A 7 20.83 13.99 -12.73
N PHE A 8 19.50 13.88 -12.85
CA PHE A 8 18.64 13.69 -11.66
C PHE A 8 17.50 12.65 -11.79
N CYS A 9 17.48 11.79 -12.82
CA CYS A 9 16.40 10.80 -12.97
C CYS A 9 16.74 9.37 -12.50
N ALA A 10 17.95 9.08 -12.02
CA ALA A 10 18.31 7.73 -11.58
C ALA A 10 18.32 7.55 -10.04
N ASP A 11 18.42 8.62 -9.26
CA ASP A 11 18.58 8.55 -7.79
C ASP A 11 17.31 8.86 -6.98
N THR A 12 16.18 9.19 -7.61
CA THR A 12 14.96 9.57 -6.87
C THR A 12 14.10 8.38 -6.49
N GLN A 13 14.08 7.30 -7.29
CA GLN A 13 13.21 6.14 -7.05
C GLN A 13 13.40 5.53 -5.65
N PRO A 14 14.63 5.28 -5.13
CA PRO A 14 14.77 4.70 -3.79
C PRO A 14 14.20 5.60 -2.69
N THR A 15 14.36 6.92 -2.84
CA THR A 15 13.81 7.90 -1.91
C THR A 15 12.28 7.95 -2.00
N GLU A 16 11.74 7.95 -3.22
CA GLU A 16 10.30 7.95 -3.46
C GLU A 16 9.64 6.67 -2.91
N LEU A 17 10.23 5.51 -3.19
CA LEU A 17 9.78 4.22 -2.69
C LEU A 17 9.78 4.16 -1.17
N ARG A 18 10.85 4.66 -0.53
CA ARG A 18 10.94 4.75 0.94
C ARG A 18 9.83 5.63 1.51
N ALA A 19 9.55 6.78 0.89
CA ALA A 19 8.46 7.65 1.30
C ALA A 19 7.08 6.98 1.17
N LEU A 20 6.85 6.26 0.07
CA LEU A 20 5.61 5.51 -0.15
C LEU A 20 5.44 4.38 0.88
N ARG A 21 6.51 3.64 1.21
CA ARG A 21 6.46 2.60 2.25
C ARG A 21 6.20 3.16 3.64
N LYS A 22 6.72 4.34 3.98
CA LYS A 22 6.40 5.02 5.24
C LYS A 22 4.94 5.43 5.29
N LEU A 23 4.41 6.02 4.21
CA LEU A 23 3.00 6.37 4.14
C LEU A 23 2.12 5.11 4.23
N ALA A 24 2.49 4.03 3.55
CA ALA A 24 1.81 2.75 3.64
C ALA A 24 1.79 2.23 5.09
N LEU A 25 2.94 2.26 5.77
CA LEU A 25 3.05 1.83 7.16
C LEU A 25 2.11 2.63 8.09
N VAL A 26 2.01 3.95 7.91
CA VAL A 26 1.06 4.78 8.68
C VAL A 26 -0.38 4.27 8.51
N TRP A 27 -0.80 3.95 7.29
CA TRP A 27 -2.13 3.41 7.02
C TRP A 27 -2.31 1.99 7.54
N MET A 28 -1.30 1.14 7.42
CA MET A 28 -1.32 -0.21 7.98
C MET A 28 -1.45 -0.18 9.51
N GLU A 29 -0.79 0.74 10.22
CA GLU A 29 -0.95 0.87 11.67
C GLU A 29 -2.35 1.38 12.05
N ARG A 30 -2.90 2.35 11.30
CA ARG A 30 -4.28 2.84 11.52
C ARG A 30 -5.31 1.72 11.35
N MET A 31 -5.07 0.83 10.39
CA MET A 31 -5.97 -0.27 10.04
C MET A 31 -5.52 -1.62 10.63
N LYS A 32 -4.67 -1.62 11.66
CA LYS A 32 -4.01 -2.83 12.20
C LYS A 32 -4.99 -3.94 12.62
N THR A 33 -6.16 -3.56 13.14
CA THR A 33 -7.23 -4.50 13.51
C THR A 33 -7.71 -5.35 12.35
N PHE A 34 -7.52 -4.91 11.11
CA PHE A 34 -7.95 -5.58 9.88
C PHE A 34 -6.84 -6.36 9.18
N ARG A 35 -5.75 -6.69 9.90
CA ARG A 35 -4.63 -7.52 9.41
C ARG A 35 -4.11 -7.05 8.03
N PRO A 36 -3.57 -5.82 7.94
CA PRO A 36 -3.22 -5.23 6.66
C PRO A 36 -1.90 -5.78 6.10
N TYR A 37 -1.86 -5.95 4.78
CA TYR A 37 -0.70 -6.37 4.01
C TYR A 37 -0.44 -5.41 2.85
N LEU A 38 0.78 -4.92 2.73
CA LEU A 38 1.22 -4.11 1.60
C LEU A 38 1.43 -4.98 0.37
N ALA A 39 0.89 -4.58 -0.77
CA ALA A 39 1.01 -5.29 -2.05
C ALA A 39 1.45 -4.34 -3.17
N GLY A 40 1.54 -4.88 -4.40
CA GLY A 40 1.80 -4.10 -5.60
C GLY A 40 3.22 -3.52 -5.69
N ALA A 41 3.38 -2.44 -6.45
CA ALA A 41 4.68 -1.87 -6.78
C ALA A 41 5.48 -1.40 -5.55
N VAL A 42 4.79 -0.92 -4.51
CA VAL A 42 5.41 -0.41 -3.27
C VAL A 42 6.01 -1.56 -2.44
N TRP A 43 5.32 -2.70 -2.42
CA TRP A 43 5.86 -3.93 -1.84
C TRP A 43 7.04 -4.46 -2.64
N HIS A 44 6.88 -4.60 -3.97
CA HIS A 44 7.88 -5.20 -4.85
C HIS A 44 9.11 -4.32 -5.11
N GLY A 45 9.11 -3.07 -4.66
CA GLY A 45 10.23 -2.16 -4.75
C GLY A 45 10.40 -1.47 -6.11
N THR A 46 9.34 -1.43 -6.92
CA THR A 46 9.36 -0.79 -8.24
C THR A 46 8.55 0.50 -8.31
N ALA A 47 7.91 0.89 -7.21
CA ALA A 47 7.09 2.11 -7.16
C ALA A 47 7.92 3.39 -7.29
N THR A 48 7.30 4.40 -7.88
CA THR A 48 7.75 5.80 -7.94
C THR A 48 6.63 6.67 -7.39
N ARG A 49 6.85 7.97 -7.22
CA ARG A 49 5.81 8.92 -6.73
C ARG A 49 4.50 8.93 -7.54
N LEU A 50 4.50 8.40 -8.76
CA LEU A 50 3.30 8.25 -9.60
C LEU A 50 2.50 6.96 -9.29
N SER A 51 2.94 6.17 -8.31
CA SER A 51 2.32 4.90 -7.93
C SER A 51 1.41 5.08 -6.73
N ASP A 52 0.21 4.51 -6.80
CA ASP A 52 -0.67 4.39 -5.65
C ASP A 52 -0.24 3.26 -4.71
N ILE A 53 -0.65 3.38 -3.45
CA ILE A 53 -0.41 2.39 -2.39
C ILE A 53 -1.61 1.45 -2.33
N TYR A 54 -1.35 0.14 -2.40
CA TYR A 54 -2.37 -0.90 -2.26
C TYR A 54 -2.16 -1.68 -0.98
N VAL A 55 -3.12 -1.59 -0.06
CA VAL A 55 -3.13 -2.34 1.20
C VAL A 55 -4.30 -3.31 1.16
N GLN A 56 -4.00 -4.59 1.29
CA GLN A 56 -5.01 -5.65 1.39
C GLN A 56 -5.30 -5.92 2.86
N MET A 57 -6.56 -5.79 3.26
CA MET A 57 -7.04 -6.01 4.61
C MET A 57 -7.87 -7.28 4.66
N PHE A 58 -7.67 -8.11 5.68
CA PHE A 58 -8.37 -9.37 5.88
C PHE A 58 -9.24 -9.25 7.12
N CYS A 59 -10.51 -8.97 6.87
CA CYS A 59 -11.50 -8.59 7.86
C CYS A 59 -12.34 -9.79 8.30
N ASP A 60 -12.71 -9.82 9.57
CA ASP A 60 -13.77 -10.71 10.06
C ASP A 60 -15.17 -10.20 9.66
N ASP A 61 -15.31 -8.88 9.54
CA ASP A 61 -16.48 -8.17 9.03
C ASP A 61 -16.03 -7.04 8.10
N SER A 62 -16.38 -7.13 6.82
CA SER A 62 -15.94 -6.17 5.79
C SER A 62 -16.44 -4.75 6.06
N LYS A 63 -17.64 -4.61 6.65
CA LYS A 63 -18.26 -3.32 6.95
C LYS A 63 -17.54 -2.55 8.07
N SER A 64 -16.92 -3.26 9.00
CA SER A 64 -16.15 -2.66 10.10
C SER A 64 -14.96 -1.83 9.62
N ALA A 65 -14.38 -2.14 8.46
CA ALA A 65 -13.28 -1.35 7.90
C ALA A 65 -13.74 0.06 7.49
N GLU A 66 -14.93 0.15 6.87
CA GLU A 66 -15.53 1.43 6.47
C GLU A 66 -15.94 2.26 7.69
N ILE A 67 -16.54 1.63 8.69
CA ILE A 67 -16.90 2.28 9.97
C ILE A 67 -15.65 2.87 10.64
N CYS A 68 -14.53 2.14 10.64
CA CYS A 68 -13.27 2.65 11.20
C CYS A 68 -12.83 3.95 10.51
N LEU A 69 -12.95 4.07 9.19
CA LEU A 69 -12.59 5.31 8.47
C LEU A 69 -13.54 6.45 8.84
N ILE A 70 -14.84 6.18 8.96
CA ILE A 70 -15.85 7.16 9.38
C ILE A 70 -15.56 7.68 10.79
N ASP A 71 -15.28 6.78 11.74
CA ASP A 71 -14.98 7.13 13.14
C ASP A 71 -13.73 8.02 13.25
N HIS A 72 -12.73 7.76 12.38
CA HIS A 72 -11.52 8.58 12.28
C HIS A 72 -11.70 9.84 11.40
N ARG A 73 -12.91 10.10 10.90
CA ARG A 73 -13.26 11.22 10.01
C ARG A 73 -12.35 11.31 8.78
N VAL A 74 -12.01 10.15 8.23
CA VAL A 74 -11.27 10.05 6.97
C VAL A 74 -12.25 10.21 5.82
N ASP A 75 -11.94 11.10 4.88
CA ASP A 75 -12.64 11.17 3.60
C ASP A 75 -12.16 10.04 2.68
N TYR A 76 -13.10 9.24 2.16
CA TYR A 76 -12.80 8.08 1.33
C TYR A 76 -13.85 7.91 0.23
N GLU A 77 -13.43 7.29 -0.87
CA GLU A 77 -14.30 6.89 -1.97
C GLU A 77 -14.40 5.36 -2.02
N PRO A 78 -15.59 4.77 -1.77
CA PRO A 78 -15.80 3.33 -1.91
C PRO A 78 -15.95 2.95 -3.39
N ARG A 79 -15.29 1.87 -3.81
CA ARG A 79 -15.34 1.33 -5.17
C ARG A 79 -15.34 -0.19 -5.14
N SER A 80 -15.91 -0.83 -6.14
CA SER A 80 -15.74 -2.28 -6.35
C SER A 80 -14.67 -2.53 -7.42
N VAL A 81 -13.68 -3.35 -7.10
CA VAL A 81 -12.53 -3.64 -7.96
C VAL A 81 -12.27 -5.14 -8.05
N THR A 82 -11.55 -5.58 -9.08
CA THR A 82 -11.11 -6.98 -9.17
C THR A 82 -10.00 -7.27 -8.16
N GLY A 83 -10.26 -8.20 -7.25
CA GLY A 83 -9.34 -8.69 -6.23
C GLY A 83 -8.25 -9.62 -6.78
N PHE A 84 -7.36 -10.07 -5.90
CA PHE A 84 -6.17 -10.83 -6.31
C PHE A 84 -6.48 -12.27 -6.77
N ARG A 85 -7.70 -12.78 -6.58
CA ARG A 85 -8.16 -14.07 -7.13
C ARG A 85 -9.15 -13.88 -8.28
N GLY A 86 -9.38 -12.65 -8.74
CA GLY A 86 -10.32 -12.33 -9.81
C GLY A 86 -11.77 -12.11 -9.34
N GLU A 87 -12.04 -12.19 -8.04
CA GLU A 87 -13.31 -11.85 -7.43
C GLU A 87 -13.53 -10.33 -7.38
N LEU A 88 -14.77 -9.88 -7.16
CA LEU A 88 -15.01 -8.47 -6.86
C LEU A 88 -14.83 -8.23 -5.35
N VAL A 89 -14.08 -7.19 -5.01
CA VAL A 89 -13.85 -6.73 -3.63
C VAL A 89 -14.06 -5.23 -3.50
N ASP A 90 -14.39 -4.79 -2.30
CA ASP A 90 -14.47 -3.37 -2.00
C ASP A 90 -13.07 -2.77 -1.83
N ALA A 91 -12.90 -1.57 -2.36
CA ALA A 91 -11.70 -0.75 -2.22
C ALA A 91 -12.10 0.63 -1.69
N LEU A 92 -11.68 0.91 -0.46
CA LEU A 92 -11.87 2.21 0.19
C LEU A 92 -10.66 3.08 -0.16
N SER A 93 -10.86 4.07 -1.01
CA SER A 93 -9.77 4.85 -1.61
C SER A 93 -9.64 6.20 -0.92
N VAL A 94 -8.44 6.51 -0.44
CA VAL A 94 -8.15 7.73 0.29
C VAL A 94 -7.06 8.51 -0.43
N SER A 95 -7.20 9.83 -0.48
CA SER A 95 -6.12 10.74 -0.88
C SER A 95 -5.35 11.16 0.37
N SER A 96 -4.07 10.78 0.47
CA SER A 96 -3.26 11.01 1.67
C SER A 96 -1.99 11.79 1.35
N LEU A 97 -1.76 12.89 2.06
CA LEU A 97 -0.55 13.69 1.91
C LEU A 97 0.68 12.88 2.36
N SER A 98 1.64 12.71 1.46
CA SER A 98 2.98 12.22 1.79
C SER A 98 3.86 13.40 2.22
N PRO A 99 4.28 13.51 3.51
CA PRO A 99 5.11 14.63 3.96
C PRO A 99 6.47 14.68 3.26
N GLU A 100 7.01 13.51 2.89
CA GLU A 100 8.33 13.40 2.26
C GLU A 100 8.32 13.72 0.77
N LEU A 101 7.19 13.48 0.09
CA LEU A 101 7.03 13.81 -1.33
C LEU A 101 6.40 15.19 -1.54
N GLY A 102 5.70 15.72 -0.53
CA GLY A 102 4.99 17.00 -0.63
C GLY A 102 3.76 16.95 -1.53
N GLU A 103 3.23 15.75 -1.81
CA GLU A 103 2.08 15.53 -2.69
C GLU A 103 1.09 14.52 -2.12
N HIS A 104 -0.13 14.52 -2.65
CA HIS A 104 -1.17 13.57 -2.28
C HIS A 104 -0.99 12.26 -3.06
N ILE A 105 -0.94 11.15 -2.33
CA ILE A 105 -0.81 9.80 -2.86
C ILE A 105 -2.14 9.05 -2.64
N GLY A 106 -2.58 8.30 -3.66
CA GLY A 106 -3.72 7.41 -3.53
C GLY A 106 -3.38 6.21 -2.65
N VAL A 107 -4.23 5.95 -1.66
CA VAL A 107 -4.15 4.77 -0.79
C VAL A 107 -5.43 3.97 -0.95
N HIS A 108 -5.31 2.76 -1.49
CA HIS A 108 -6.43 1.86 -1.73
C HIS A 108 -6.43 0.75 -0.70
N LEU A 109 -7.40 0.81 0.21
CA LEU A 109 -7.63 -0.20 1.24
C LEU A 109 -8.60 -1.24 0.68
N MET A 110 -8.06 -2.34 0.19
CA MET A 110 -8.83 -3.45 -0.39
C MET A 110 -9.33 -4.36 0.73
N VAL A 111 -10.63 -4.63 0.77
CA VAL A 111 -11.29 -5.38 1.86
C VAL A 111 -11.57 -6.81 1.39
N TYR A 112 -10.94 -7.78 2.05
CA TYR A 112 -11.13 -9.22 1.83
C TYR A 112 -11.72 -9.89 3.07
N ASP A 113 -12.37 -11.03 2.85
CA ASP A 113 -12.77 -11.91 3.93
C ASP A 113 -11.54 -12.61 4.54
N LEU A 114 -11.61 -12.91 5.85
CA LEU A 114 -10.50 -13.54 6.57
C LEU A 114 -10.08 -14.89 5.97
N ASP A 115 -11.02 -15.65 5.41
CA ASP A 115 -10.75 -16.96 4.80
C ASP A 115 -9.80 -16.86 3.59
N ASP A 116 -9.72 -15.68 2.97
CA ASP A 116 -8.88 -15.43 1.80
C ASP A 116 -7.40 -15.31 2.15
N LEU A 117 -7.08 -15.08 3.43
CA LEU A 117 -5.71 -14.92 3.91
C LEU A 117 -4.84 -16.13 3.61
N ARG A 118 -5.40 -17.35 3.71
CA ARG A 118 -4.66 -18.59 3.43
C ARG A 118 -4.16 -18.67 1.99
N GLY A 119 -4.95 -18.19 1.04
CA GLY A 119 -4.57 -18.12 -0.38
C GLY A 119 -3.64 -16.94 -0.65
N ALA A 120 -3.86 -15.82 0.05
CA ALA A 120 -3.13 -14.57 -0.13
C ALA A 120 -1.63 -14.69 0.16
N LEU A 121 -1.24 -15.50 1.15
CA LEU A 121 0.16 -15.64 1.57
C LEU A 121 0.97 -16.66 0.76
N LYS A 122 0.34 -17.35 -0.21
CA LYS A 122 1.07 -18.31 -1.06
C LYS A 122 2.09 -17.56 -1.93
N PRO A 123 3.34 -18.03 -1.99
CA PRO A 123 4.34 -17.46 -2.89
C PRO A 123 3.87 -17.47 -4.34
N ASP A 124 4.29 -16.47 -5.10
CA ASP A 124 4.06 -16.43 -6.54
C ASP A 124 4.86 -17.52 -7.28
N SER A 125 4.71 -17.58 -8.61
CA SER A 125 5.43 -18.53 -9.47
C SER A 125 6.97 -18.38 -9.42
N ARG A 126 7.48 -17.30 -8.82
CA ARG A 126 8.90 -17.01 -8.62
C ARG A 126 9.34 -17.22 -7.16
N GLY A 127 8.47 -17.77 -6.31
CA GLY A 127 8.74 -18.03 -4.90
C GLY A 127 8.78 -16.77 -4.02
N ARG A 128 8.36 -15.61 -4.53
CA ARG A 128 8.31 -14.36 -3.76
C ARG A 128 6.98 -14.25 -3.05
N LEU A 129 7.01 -13.70 -1.83
CA LEU A 129 5.77 -13.34 -1.14
C LEU A 129 5.09 -12.20 -1.93
N PRO A 130 3.82 -12.37 -2.32
CA PRO A 130 3.12 -11.36 -3.12
C PRO A 130 2.75 -10.10 -2.32
N ARG A 131 2.89 -10.15 -0.99
CA ARG A 131 2.54 -9.08 -0.06
C ARG A 131 3.27 -9.26 1.27
N GLY A 132 3.40 -8.19 2.05
CA GLY A 132 4.07 -8.20 3.35
C GLY A 132 3.24 -7.53 4.44
N ASP A 133 3.30 -8.07 5.65
CA ASP A 133 2.65 -7.48 6.84
C ASP A 133 3.41 -6.24 7.34
N ILE A 134 2.91 -5.66 8.45
CA ILE A 134 3.50 -4.48 9.09
C ILE A 134 5.00 -4.71 9.41
N ASP A 135 5.37 -5.86 9.94
CA ASP A 135 6.74 -6.13 10.38
C ASP A 135 7.67 -6.31 9.18
N ALA A 136 7.18 -6.94 8.10
CA ALA A 136 7.89 -7.00 6.83
C ALA A 136 8.13 -5.61 6.23
N VAL A 137 7.14 -4.71 6.26
CA VAL A 137 7.32 -3.32 5.79
C VAL A 137 8.30 -2.55 6.66
N ARG A 138 8.26 -2.74 7.98
CA ARG A 138 9.26 -2.16 8.89
C ARG A 138 10.67 -2.66 8.60
N ALA A 139 10.83 -3.94 8.28
CA ALA A 139 12.12 -4.50 7.88
C ALA A 139 12.65 -3.85 6.58
N LEU A 140 11.80 -3.64 5.57
CA LEU A 140 12.16 -2.92 4.34
C LEU A 140 12.58 -1.47 4.61
N LEU A 141 11.96 -0.81 5.60
CA LEU A 141 12.32 0.56 5.98
C LEU A 141 13.60 0.63 6.83
N ALA A 142 13.94 -0.44 7.54
CA ALA A 142 15.19 -0.55 8.28
C ALA A 142 16.39 -0.80 7.34
N ASP A 143 16.15 -1.44 6.19
CA ASP A 143 17.19 -1.65 5.17
C ASP A 143 17.41 -0.36 4.35
N PRO A 144 18.63 0.21 4.35
CA PRO A 144 18.95 1.39 3.53
C PRO A 144 18.95 1.12 2.02
N GLN A 145 19.04 -0.15 1.59
CA GLN A 145 19.21 -0.54 0.18
C GLN A 145 17.92 -1.07 -0.47
N SER A 146 16.83 -1.22 0.28
CA SER A 146 15.61 -1.89 -0.18
C SER A 146 14.56 -0.97 -0.78
#